data_AF-A0A8C6TJV5-F1
#
_entry.id   AF-A0A8C6TJV5-F1
#
_cell.length_a   1.000
_cell.length_b   1.000
_cell.length_c   1.000
_cell.angle_alpha   90.00
_cell.angle_beta   90.00
_cell.angle_gamma   90.00
#
_symmetry.space_group_name_H-M   'P 1'
#
loop_
_entity.id
_entity.type
_entity.pdbx_description
1 polymer ?
#
loop_
_entity_poly.entity_id
_entity_poly.type
_entity_poly.pdbx_seq_one_letter_code
_entity_poly.pdbx_strand_id
1 'polypeptide(L)'
;LSLPLNAALAPLEWLLGTWESDEPGEVINFMFNAFQIETKKPLHRECGFIRLKPGTNHVAFINAQNTGLVDIEEGELTENQLNLQSCSLSRISFAKEPHVHQIRRVLRLRPDGKLEQTVSMATNNEPLTQHLHITYQRTS
;
A
#
# COMPACT_ATOMS: atom_id res chain seq x y z
N LEU A 1 1.10 -5.35 -25.97
CA LEU A 1 -0.15 -6.13 -26.04
C LEU A 1 -0.94 -5.85 -24.78
N SER A 2 -1.96 -4.99 -24.84
CA SER A 2 -2.86 -4.78 -23.70
C SER A 2 -3.76 -6.00 -23.57
N LEU A 3 -3.81 -6.60 -22.39
CA LEU A 3 -4.82 -7.63 -22.10
C LEU A 3 -6.22 -6.98 -22.14
N PRO A 4 -7.24 -7.68 -22.65
CA PRO A 4 -8.60 -7.17 -22.65
C PRO A 4 -9.09 -6.91 -21.22
N LEU A 5 -9.81 -5.80 -21.01
CA LEU A 5 -10.39 -5.44 -19.72
C LEU A 5 -11.40 -6.52 -19.28
N ASN A 6 -11.38 -6.90 -18.00
CA ASN A 6 -12.37 -7.81 -17.44
C ASN A 6 -13.78 -7.18 -17.58
N ALA A 7 -14.77 -7.94 -18.07
CA ALA A 7 -16.14 -7.46 -18.29
C ALA A 7 -16.78 -6.81 -17.06
N ALA A 8 -16.41 -7.25 -15.85
CA ALA A 8 -16.87 -6.64 -14.60
C ALA A 8 -16.42 -5.19 -14.40
N LEU A 9 -15.37 -4.75 -15.10
CA LEU A 9 -14.79 -3.41 -15.01
C LEU A 9 -15.22 -2.49 -16.17
N ALA A 10 -15.99 -2.98 -17.15
CA ALA A 10 -16.39 -2.20 -18.31
C ALA A 10 -17.05 -0.84 -17.97
N PRO A 11 -17.90 -0.70 -16.93
CA PRO A 11 -18.46 0.60 -16.55
C PRO A 11 -17.44 1.65 -16.07
N LEU A 12 -16.20 1.24 -15.75
CA LEU A 12 -15.13 2.10 -15.25
C LEU A 12 -14.04 2.36 -16.30
N GLU A 13 -14.24 1.95 -17.56
CA GLU A 13 -13.25 2.09 -18.63
C GLU A 13 -12.78 3.54 -18.83
N TRP A 14 -13.67 4.52 -18.63
CA TRP A 14 -13.36 5.95 -18.76
C TRP A 14 -12.33 6.48 -17.74
N LEU A 15 -12.07 5.74 -16.66
CA LEU A 15 -11.04 6.07 -15.68
C LEU A 15 -9.66 5.52 -16.07
N LEU A 16 -9.57 4.65 -17.09
CA LEU A 16 -8.31 4.07 -17.52
C LEU A 16 -7.41 5.14 -18.15
N GLY A 17 -6.25 5.36 -17.54
CA GLY A 17 -5.26 6.32 -18.02
C GLY A 17 -4.32 6.74 -16.90
N THR A 18 -3.32 7.53 -17.26
CA THR A 18 -2.55 8.33 -16.30
C THR A 18 -3.13 9.74 -16.34
N TRP A 19 -3.49 10.27 -15.18
CA TRP A 19 -4.07 11.60 -15.03
C TRP A 19 -3.17 12.41 -14.13
N GLU A 20 -2.86 13.63 -14.56
CA GLU A 20 -2.04 14.57 -13.81
C GLU A 20 -2.87 15.84 -13.53
N SER A 21 -2.69 16.43 -12.35
CA SER A 21 -3.29 17.72 -12.02
C SER A 21 -2.41 18.84 -12.57
N ASP A 22 -3.02 19.95 -12.99
CA ASP A 22 -2.28 21.14 -13.45
C ASP A 22 -1.47 21.80 -12.32
N GLU A 23 -1.87 21.59 -11.07
CA GLU A 23 -1.19 22.11 -9.88
C GLU A 23 -0.63 20.96 -9.01
N PRO A 24 0.55 21.14 -8.39
CA PRO A 24 1.13 20.15 -7.49
C PRO A 24 0.42 20.13 -6.14
N GLY A 25 0.01 18.94 -5.69
CA GLY A 25 -0.53 18.72 -4.34
C GLY A 25 0.55 18.45 -3.30
N GLU A 26 0.27 18.75 -2.02
CA GLU A 26 1.17 18.48 -0.89
C GLU A 26 1.13 17.01 -0.40
N VAL A 27 1.06 16.05 -1.32
CA VAL A 27 0.91 14.62 -1.02
C VAL A 27 1.87 13.78 -1.85
N ILE A 28 2.38 12.68 -1.26
CA ILE A 28 3.14 11.68 -2.02
C ILE A 28 2.17 10.59 -2.46
N ASN A 29 2.08 10.39 -3.76
CA ASN A 29 1.39 9.23 -4.33
C ASN A 29 2.32 8.02 -4.26
N PHE A 30 1.80 6.87 -3.83
CA PHE A 30 2.53 5.61 -3.94
C PHE A 30 1.70 4.57 -4.69
N MET A 31 2.42 3.67 -5.37
CA MET A 31 1.87 2.45 -5.92
C MET A 31 2.90 1.33 -5.74
N PHE A 32 2.55 0.33 -4.93
CA PHE A 32 3.38 -0.84 -4.71
C PHE A 32 2.80 -2.04 -5.43
N ASN A 33 3.61 -2.68 -6.25
CA ASN A 33 3.23 -3.84 -7.05
C ASN A 33 4.19 -4.99 -6.75
N ALA A 34 3.68 -6.05 -6.13
CA ALA A 34 4.44 -7.25 -5.88
C ALA A 34 4.30 -8.22 -7.05
N PHE A 35 5.42 -8.87 -7.42
CA PHE A 35 5.47 -9.89 -8.47
C PHE A 35 6.22 -11.11 -7.97
N GLN A 36 5.78 -12.30 -8.39
CA GLN A 36 6.56 -13.52 -8.19
C GLN A 36 7.85 -13.43 -9.00
N ILE A 37 9.00 -13.72 -8.37
CA ILE A 37 10.33 -13.45 -8.94
C ILE A 37 10.53 -14.16 -10.29
N GLU A 38 10.21 -15.45 -10.35
CA GLU A 38 10.46 -16.30 -11.53
C GLU A 38 9.44 -16.07 -12.64
N THR A 39 8.15 -16.16 -12.32
CA THR A 39 7.07 -16.14 -13.32
C THR A 39 6.63 -14.73 -13.72
N LYS A 40 7.08 -13.70 -12.97
CA LYS A 40 6.57 -12.31 -13.06
C LYS A 40 5.05 -12.20 -12.89
N LYS A 41 4.40 -13.21 -12.31
CA LYS A 41 2.96 -13.18 -12.03
C LYS A 41 2.67 -12.06 -11.00
N PRO A 42 1.68 -11.18 -11.24
CA PRO A 42 1.25 -10.20 -10.25
C PRO A 42 0.73 -10.89 -8.98
N LEU A 43 1.11 -10.35 -7.82
CA LEU A 43 0.67 -10.81 -6.51
C LEU A 43 -0.20 -9.72 -5.85
N HIS A 44 0.26 -9.14 -4.74
CA HIS A 44 -0.38 -8.03 -4.04
C HIS A 44 -0.13 -6.70 -4.75
N ARG A 45 -1.15 -5.84 -4.76
CA ARG A 45 -1.07 -4.48 -5.30
C ARG A 45 -1.77 -3.54 -4.36
N GLU A 46 -1.14 -2.41 -4.09
CA GLU A 46 -1.70 -1.37 -3.24
C GLU A 46 -1.28 0.01 -3.74
N CYS A 47 -2.13 0.99 -3.48
CA CYS A 47 -1.86 2.38 -3.83
C CYS A 47 -2.57 3.33 -2.89
N GLY A 48 -2.09 4.57 -2.87
CA GLY A 48 -2.72 5.64 -2.11
C GLY A 48 -1.76 6.78 -1.86
N PHE A 49 -1.85 7.38 -0.67
CA PHE A 49 -1.20 8.64 -0.35
C PHE A 49 -0.44 8.56 0.97
N ILE A 50 0.72 9.23 1.02
CA ILE A 50 1.45 9.52 2.25
C ILE A 50 1.37 11.02 2.50
N ARG A 51 0.97 11.40 3.72
CA ARG A 51 0.89 12.79 4.17
C ARG A 51 1.79 12.98 5.38
N LEU A 52 2.52 14.08 5.40
CA LEU A 52 3.27 14.52 6.57
C LEU A 52 2.48 15.67 7.23
N LYS A 53 2.31 15.60 8.55
CA LYS A 53 1.72 16.71 9.30
C LYS A 53 2.71 17.88 9.31
N PRO A 54 2.30 19.10 8.88
CA PRO A 54 3.21 20.24 8.79
C PRO A 54 3.92 20.54 10.11
N GLY A 55 5.24 20.76 10.04
CA GLY A 55 6.07 21.11 11.20
C GLY A 55 6.36 19.94 12.16
N THR A 56 5.99 18.72 11.82
CA THR A 56 6.27 17.52 12.64
C THR A 56 6.84 16.40 11.78
N ASN A 57 7.20 15.29 12.42
CA ASN A 57 7.58 14.03 11.78
C ASN A 57 6.41 13.01 11.74
N HIS A 58 5.19 13.46 12.04
CA HIS A 58 4.02 12.60 12.10
C HIS A 58 3.44 12.35 10.71
N VAL A 59 3.22 11.09 10.37
CA VAL A 59 2.85 10.65 9.02
C VAL A 59 1.53 9.90 9.05
N ALA A 60 0.69 10.18 8.06
CA ALA A 60 -0.48 9.38 7.72
C ALA A 60 -0.26 8.66 6.38
N PHE A 61 -0.57 7.37 6.35
CA PHE A 61 -0.50 6.48 5.19
C PHE A 61 -1.91 5.99 4.88
N ILE A 62 -2.44 6.38 3.72
CA ILE A 62 -3.81 6.10 3.29
C ILE A 62 -3.72 5.12 2.14
N ASN A 63 -4.35 3.96 2.27
CA ASN A 63 -4.06 2.82 1.40
C ASN A 63 -5.31 2.09 0.94
N ALA A 64 -5.30 1.64 -0.31
CA ALA A 64 -6.26 0.72 -0.88
C ALA A 64 -5.54 -0.50 -1.48
N GLN A 65 -6.00 -1.69 -1.11
CA GLN A 65 -5.39 -2.96 -1.49
C GLN A 65 -6.28 -3.71 -2.48
N ASN A 66 -5.67 -4.43 -3.44
CA ASN A 66 -6.38 -5.24 -4.43
C ASN A 66 -7.22 -6.39 -3.85
N THR A 67 -7.08 -6.68 -2.56
CA THR A 67 -7.88 -7.64 -1.80
C THR A 67 -9.22 -7.09 -1.35
N GLY A 68 -9.49 -5.79 -1.57
CA GLY A 68 -10.71 -5.12 -1.12
C GLY A 68 -10.64 -4.60 0.32
N LEU A 69 -9.43 -4.40 0.85
CA LEU A 69 -9.16 -3.75 2.12
C LEU A 69 -8.71 -2.30 1.88
N VAL A 70 -9.21 -1.38 2.69
CA VAL A 70 -8.70 -0.01 2.81
C VAL A 70 -8.24 0.23 4.25
N ASP A 71 -7.15 0.95 4.42
CA ASP A 71 -6.56 1.22 5.73
C ASP A 71 -5.99 2.64 5.81
N ILE A 72 -6.06 3.21 7.02
CA ILE A 72 -5.35 4.42 7.41
C ILE A 72 -4.39 4.00 8.51
N GLU A 73 -3.10 4.20 8.26
CA GLU A 73 -2.03 3.98 9.23
C GLU A 73 -1.39 5.32 9.61
N GLU A 74 -1.12 5.52 10.90
CA GLU A 74 -0.43 6.71 11.40
C GLU A 74 0.81 6.33 12.19
N GLY A 75 1.77 7.24 12.25
CA GLY A 75 2.97 7.06 13.05
C GLY A 75 4.04 8.10 12.73
N GLU A 76 5.30 7.70 12.82
CA GLU A 76 6.42 8.64 12.83
C GLU A 76 7.46 8.32 11.76
N LEU A 77 7.97 9.37 11.13
CA LEU A 77 9.17 9.36 10.32
C LEU A 77 10.39 9.54 11.24
N THR A 78 11.37 8.66 11.11
CA THR A 78 12.68 8.78 11.75
C THR A 78 13.73 8.49 10.70
N GLU A 79 14.50 9.52 10.34
CA GLU A 79 15.48 9.46 9.25
C GLU A 79 14.86 8.92 7.95
N ASN A 80 15.21 7.69 7.59
CA ASN A 80 14.84 7.01 6.36
C ASN A 80 13.82 5.89 6.61
N GLN A 81 13.12 5.93 7.74
CA GLN A 81 12.16 4.90 8.14
C GLN A 81 10.83 5.48 8.61
N LEU A 82 9.75 4.90 8.11
CA LEU A 82 8.40 5.09 8.63
C LEU A 82 8.03 3.92 9.54
N ASN A 83 7.50 4.22 10.72
CA ASN A 83 6.88 3.24 11.60
C ASN A 83 5.40 3.62 11.74
N LEU A 84 4.52 2.77 11.23
CA LEU A 84 3.10 3.07 11.09
C LEU A 84 2.27 1.99 11.77
N GLN A 85 1.10 2.38 12.28
CA GLN A 85 0.11 1.47 12.82
C GLN A 85 -1.28 1.91 12.36
N SER A 86 -2.11 0.94 11.98
CA SER A 86 -3.49 1.19 11.56
C SER A 86 -4.31 1.85 12.68
N CYS A 87 -4.95 2.98 12.37
CA CYS A 87 -5.97 3.60 13.22
C CYS A 87 -7.38 3.37 12.67
N SER A 88 -7.52 3.05 11.37
CA SER A 88 -8.80 2.73 10.73
C SER A 88 -8.63 1.68 9.64
N LEU A 89 -9.56 0.73 9.56
CA LEU A 89 -9.63 -0.26 8.49
C LEU A 89 -11.08 -0.47 8.06
N SER A 90 -11.32 -0.65 6.77
CA SER A 90 -12.61 -1.08 6.23
C SER A 90 -12.42 -2.02 5.05
N ARG A 91 -13.45 -2.81 4.72
CA ARG A 91 -13.35 -3.85 3.69
C ARG A 91 -14.64 -4.00 2.92
N ILE A 92 -14.53 -4.51 1.69
CA ILE A 92 -15.69 -4.90 0.88
C ILE A 92 -16.48 -6.04 1.55
N SER A 93 -17.78 -6.11 1.29
CA SER A 93 -18.71 -7.05 1.95
C SER A 93 -18.42 -8.53 1.66
N PHE A 94 -17.69 -8.84 0.58
CA PHE A 94 -17.30 -10.18 0.17
C PHE A 94 -15.78 -10.41 0.26
N ALA A 95 -15.09 -9.64 1.12
CA ALA A 95 -13.69 -9.88 1.43
C ALA A 95 -13.54 -11.28 2.04
N LYS A 96 -12.50 -12.01 1.65
CA LYS A 96 -12.25 -13.36 2.15
C LYS A 96 -11.86 -13.33 3.63
N GLU A 97 -12.34 -14.30 4.40
CA GLU A 97 -11.85 -14.56 5.76
C GLU A 97 -10.48 -15.29 5.75
N PRO A 98 -9.66 -15.15 6.81
CA PRO A 98 -9.91 -14.37 8.03
C PRO A 98 -9.71 -12.87 7.82
N HIS A 99 -10.51 -12.06 8.52
CA HIS A 99 -10.42 -10.61 8.40
C HIS A 99 -9.28 -10.03 9.24
N VAL A 100 -8.48 -9.17 8.61
CA VAL A 100 -7.48 -8.35 9.27
C VAL A 100 -8.17 -7.25 10.07
N HIS A 101 -7.81 -7.08 11.34
CA HIS A 101 -8.34 -6.00 12.19
C HIS A 101 -7.25 -5.04 12.71
N GLN A 102 -5.96 -5.38 12.53
CA GLN A 102 -4.84 -4.50 12.84
C GLN A 102 -3.71 -4.70 11.83
N ILE A 103 -3.08 -3.61 11.42
CA ILE A 103 -1.90 -3.59 10.56
C ILE A 103 -0.81 -2.76 11.23
N ARG A 104 0.44 -3.20 11.09
CA ARG A 104 1.63 -2.42 11.42
C ARG A 104 2.60 -2.49 10.25
N ARG A 105 3.05 -1.34 9.78
CA ARG A 105 3.95 -1.24 8.63
C ARG A 105 5.26 -0.55 9.02
N VAL A 106 6.35 -1.10 8.50
CA VAL A 106 7.66 -0.47 8.51
C VAL A 106 8.12 -0.32 7.06
N LEU A 107 8.33 0.92 6.64
CA LEU A 107 8.99 1.23 5.37
C LEU A 107 10.39 1.77 5.69
N ARG A 108 11.43 1.26 5.04
CA ARG A 108 12.81 1.70 5.28
C ARG A 108 13.57 1.80 3.96
N LEU A 109 14.21 2.95 3.70
CA LEU A 109 15.20 3.06 2.65
C LEU A 109 16.54 2.52 3.16
N ARG A 110 17.07 1.50 2.49
CA ARG A 110 18.36 0.87 2.81
C ARG A 110 19.54 1.68 2.26
N PRO A 111 20.76 1.49 2.81
CA PRO A 111 21.97 2.12 2.29
C PRO A 111 22.29 1.78 0.82
N ASP A 112 21.83 0.61 0.33
CA ASP A 112 21.99 0.18 -1.07
C ASP A 112 20.93 0.78 -2.02
N GLY A 113 20.13 1.75 -1.54
CA GLY A 113 19.14 2.47 -2.34
C GLY A 113 17.82 1.71 -2.55
N LYS A 114 17.67 0.51 -1.97
CA LYS A 114 16.45 -0.29 -2.04
C LYS A 114 15.45 0.10 -0.97
N LEU A 115 14.16 0.05 -1.30
CA LEU A 115 13.08 0.25 -0.32
C LEU A 115 12.67 -1.10 0.26
N GLU A 116 12.71 -1.25 1.58
CA GLU A 116 12.15 -2.40 2.30
C GLU A 116 10.78 -2.05 2.88
N GLN A 117 9.88 -3.02 2.82
CA GLN A 117 8.58 -3.00 3.46
C GLN A 117 8.41 -4.26 4.30
N THR A 118 8.13 -4.09 5.58
CA THR A 118 7.64 -5.17 6.44
C THR A 118 6.22 -4.83 6.87
N VAL A 119 5.29 -5.75 6.68
CA VAL A 119 3.91 -5.64 7.15
C VAL A 119 3.63 -6.76 8.13
N SER A 120 3.20 -6.37 9.32
CA SER A 120 2.62 -7.26 10.31
C SER A 120 1.12 -7.03 10.36
N MET A 121 0.35 -8.10 10.54
CA MET A 121 -1.10 -8.00 10.68
C MET A 121 -1.62 -8.94 11.76
N ALA A 122 -2.74 -8.55 12.38
CA ALA A 122 -3.51 -9.40 13.27
C ALA A 122 -4.85 -9.71 12.59
N THR A 123 -5.31 -10.95 12.74
CA THR A 123 -6.62 -11.39 12.29
C THR A 123 -7.43 -11.88 13.47
N ASN A 124 -8.73 -12.15 13.28
CA ASN A 124 -9.57 -12.71 14.34
C ASN A 124 -9.04 -14.04 14.92
N ASN A 125 -8.16 -14.74 14.19
CA ASN A 125 -7.63 -16.04 14.58
C ASN A 125 -6.15 -15.99 15.00
N GLU A 126 -5.42 -14.92 14.65
CA GLU A 126 -3.96 -14.84 14.83
C GLU A 126 -3.56 -13.47 15.41
N PRO A 127 -2.68 -13.44 16.43
CA PRO A 127 -2.16 -12.20 16.98
C PRO A 127 -1.29 -11.46 15.95
N LEU A 128 -0.92 -10.21 16.25
CA LEU A 128 -0.06 -9.41 15.37
C LEU A 128 1.26 -10.14 15.10
N THR A 129 1.42 -10.63 13.88
CA THR A 129 2.59 -11.37 13.41
C THR A 129 3.06 -10.83 12.08
N GLN A 130 4.33 -11.05 11.73
CA GLN A 130 4.86 -10.65 10.44
C GLN A 130 4.19 -11.46 9.34
N HIS A 131 3.51 -10.77 8.43
CA HIS A 131 2.85 -11.39 7.28
C HIS A 131 3.69 -11.28 6.01
N LEU A 132 4.36 -10.15 5.84
CA LEU A 132 5.02 -9.81 4.58
C LEU A 132 6.34 -9.09 4.83
N HIS A 133 7.34 -9.44 4.02
CA HIS A 133 8.57 -8.68 3.88
C HIS A 133 8.95 -8.62 2.39
N ILE A 134 9.06 -7.41 1.84
CA ILE A 134 9.38 -7.16 0.42
C ILE A 134 10.50 -6.13 0.32
N THR A 135 11.39 -6.33 -0.66
CA THR A 135 12.38 -5.34 -1.08
C THR A 135 12.09 -4.90 -2.51
N TYR A 136 11.93 -3.59 -2.71
CA TYR A 136 11.70 -2.97 -4.01
C TYR A 136 13.00 -2.40 -4.59
N GLN A 137 13.12 -2.48 -5.91
CA GLN A 137 14.12 -1.72 -6.68
C GLN A 137 13.50 -0.42 -7.19
N ARG A 138 14.23 0.68 -7.10
CA ARG A 138 13.88 1.91 -7.81
C ARG A 138 14.03 1.66 -9.31
N THR A 139 13.01 2.00 -10.10
CA THR A 139 12.98 1.78 -11.56
C THR A 139 13.05 3.06 -12.38
N SER A 140 12.97 4.22 -11.73
CA SER A 140 13.10 5.57 -12.29
C SER A 140 13.68 6.53 -11.25
#